data_AF-A0AAE0YAD0-F1
#
_entry.id   AF-A0AAE0YAD0-F1
#
_cell.length_a   1.000
_cell.length_b   1.000
_cell.length_c   1.000
_cell.angle_alpha   90.00
_cell.angle_beta   90.00
_cell.angle_gamma   90.00
#
_symmetry.space_group_name_H-M   'P 1'
#
loop_
_entity.id
_entity.type
_entity.pdbx_description
1 polymer ?
#
loop_
_entity_poly.entity_id
_entity_poly.type
_entity_poly.pdbx_seq_one_letter_code
_entity_poly.pdbx_strand_id
1 'polypeptide(L)'
;MEDLQYNVPHGKVGADNRNLRIARFVLYEHEQNNYQRYGLLDRIFYNITGKDNIPSNLRQESYGNDLFVPGSSPKELQDTSRYARSTELGGEDAMGNKFVARGFNDPNLFCAETTQPRVAPITLDRCTTRRQKGKKVEECEVVETRFSWAIPLEIVYLTPLSSWNPYDILYSDDKKAATGGGKFNGATEEKAFNGTDRARYYITPVQFYKGRTDSDDSADTARNGVWVRDSSGTARKCSASGLRILLPEIEGVGRVRLRYPIAPIHGEGSAVWKELNALSDYLMSKSEFEEEKSTLVNFRMSLTTKTPPGIHDHEFTLSVFDFKKIRDEGQTRKVTTTLAQGHTHDLVVHYKNGRFEYKSCSGSRTCKDKHPRELIPDPDDVAGIS
;
A
#
# COMPACT_ATOMS: atom_id res chain seq x y z
N MET A 1 1.03 3.26 -1.12
CA MET A 1 0.21 3.56 -2.31
C MET A 1 -0.21 5.02 -2.19
N GLU A 2 0.36 5.89 -3.00
CA GLU A 2 0.11 7.34 -2.99
C GLU A 2 -1.16 7.68 -3.78
N ASP A 3 -1.97 8.59 -3.25
CA ASP A 3 -3.15 9.11 -3.96
C ASP A 3 -2.74 10.31 -4.84
N LEU A 4 -2.21 10.00 -6.03
CA LEU A 4 -1.69 10.99 -6.98
C LEU A 4 -2.76 11.96 -7.49
N GLN A 5 -4.05 11.61 -7.38
CA GLN A 5 -5.15 12.51 -7.75
C GLN A 5 -5.22 13.75 -6.86
N TYR A 6 -4.71 13.67 -5.63
CA TYR A 6 -4.68 14.81 -4.72
C TYR A 6 -3.33 15.55 -4.76
N ASN A 7 -2.22 14.83 -4.89
CA ASN A 7 -0.87 15.40 -4.76
C ASN A 7 -0.50 16.32 -5.92
N VAL A 8 -0.88 15.94 -7.15
CA VAL A 8 -0.53 16.69 -8.37
C VAL A 8 -1.21 18.06 -8.42
N PRO A 9 -2.52 18.21 -8.12
CA PRO A 9 -3.15 19.53 -8.10
C PRO A 9 -2.75 20.42 -6.91
N HIS A 10 -2.32 19.83 -5.78
CA HIS A 10 -2.08 20.57 -4.53
C HIS A 10 -0.59 20.74 -4.17
N GLY A 11 0.34 20.22 -4.98
CA GLY A 11 1.79 20.41 -4.80
C GLY A 11 2.35 19.84 -3.49
N LYS A 12 1.71 18.82 -2.89
CA LYS A 12 2.11 18.24 -1.59
C LYS A 12 2.86 16.91 -1.75
N VAL A 13 3.98 16.78 -1.03
CA VAL A 13 4.85 15.57 -1.02
C VAL A 13 4.24 14.47 -0.15
N GLY A 14 4.41 13.20 -0.54
CA GLY A 14 3.69 12.02 0.00
C GLY A 14 3.71 11.80 1.52
N ALA A 15 4.72 12.29 2.25
CA ALA A 15 4.80 12.16 3.71
C ALA A 15 3.76 13.01 4.45
N ASP A 16 3.42 14.20 3.94
CA ASP A 16 2.49 15.13 4.58
C ASP A 16 1.03 14.66 4.50
N ASN A 17 0.71 13.80 3.54
CA ASN A 17 -0.69 13.41 3.28
C ASN A 17 -1.27 12.46 4.33
N ARG A 18 -0.45 11.66 5.02
CA ARG A 18 -0.95 10.70 6.04
C ARG A 18 -1.71 11.41 7.17
N ASN A 19 -1.32 12.64 7.46
CA ASN A 19 -1.91 13.51 8.49
C ASN A 19 -3.00 14.46 7.93
N LEU A 20 -3.47 14.24 6.70
CA LEU A 20 -4.59 15.00 6.11
C LEU A 20 -5.88 14.20 6.16
N ARG A 21 -7.01 14.84 6.48
CA ARG A 21 -8.32 14.17 6.64
C ARG A 21 -8.72 13.27 5.46
N ILE A 22 -8.36 13.70 4.26
CA ILE A 22 -8.73 13.08 2.97
C ILE A 22 -7.90 11.85 2.59
N ALA A 23 -6.89 11.49 3.38
CA ALA A 23 -6.05 10.34 3.09
C ALA A 23 -6.88 9.06 3.05
N ARG A 24 -6.61 8.23 2.04
CA ARG A 24 -7.22 6.92 1.85
C ARG A 24 -6.22 5.82 2.18
N PHE A 25 -6.72 4.70 2.71
CA PHE A 25 -5.89 3.62 3.21
C PHE A 25 -6.31 2.26 2.65
N VAL A 26 -5.32 1.38 2.55
CA VAL A 26 -5.49 -0.05 2.27
C VAL A 26 -4.95 -0.81 3.48
N LEU A 27 -5.67 -1.84 3.92
CA LEU A 27 -5.29 -2.64 5.08
C LEU A 27 -4.41 -3.82 4.65
N TYR A 28 -3.21 -3.90 5.22
CA TYR A 28 -2.27 -5.01 5.04
C TYR A 28 -2.03 -5.72 6.36
N GLU A 29 -1.75 -7.03 6.30
CA GLU A 29 -1.46 -7.85 7.48
C GLU A 29 0.01 -7.77 7.92
N HIS A 30 0.92 -7.61 6.96
CA HIS A 30 2.35 -7.55 7.20
C HIS A 30 2.92 -6.22 6.68
N GLU A 31 4.12 -5.87 7.14
CA GLU A 31 4.83 -4.66 6.69
C GLU A 31 5.13 -4.66 5.18
N GLN A 32 5.19 -5.85 4.58
CA GLN A 32 5.39 -6.03 3.14
C GLN A 32 4.05 -6.01 2.40
N ASN A 33 4.02 -5.28 1.28
CA ASN A 33 2.90 -5.22 0.35
C ASN A 33 2.78 -6.51 -0.48
N ASN A 34 2.49 -7.62 0.20
CA ASN A 34 2.20 -8.88 -0.46
C ASN A 34 0.71 -8.91 -0.78
N TYR A 35 0.38 -9.01 -2.06
CA TYR A 35 -0.99 -9.20 -2.50
C TYR A 35 -1.48 -10.57 -2.02
N GLN A 36 -2.12 -10.59 -0.86
CA GLN A 36 -2.77 -11.78 -0.33
C GLN A 36 -4.21 -11.82 -0.83
N ARG A 37 -4.60 -12.96 -1.42
CA ARG A 37 -5.98 -13.19 -1.87
C ARG A 37 -6.98 -13.24 -0.70
N TYR A 38 -6.50 -13.51 0.51
CA TYR A 38 -7.23 -13.50 1.76
C TYR A 38 -6.34 -12.88 2.85
N GLY A 39 -6.78 -11.76 3.44
CA GLY A 39 -5.97 -10.99 4.38
C GLY A 39 -6.74 -10.53 5.62
N LEU A 40 -6.19 -9.53 6.33
CA LEU A 40 -6.76 -9.04 7.59
C LEU A 40 -8.20 -8.53 7.44
N LEU A 41 -8.51 -7.81 6.36
CA LEU A 41 -9.86 -7.30 6.11
C LEU A 41 -10.86 -8.45 5.93
N ASP A 42 -10.46 -9.52 5.24
CA ASP A 42 -11.31 -10.70 5.06
C ASP A 42 -11.63 -11.37 6.39
N ARG A 43 -10.63 -11.53 7.26
CA ARG A 43 -10.84 -12.13 8.59
C ARG A 43 -11.73 -11.27 9.48
N ILE A 44 -11.58 -9.94 9.42
CA ILE A 44 -12.46 -9.02 10.14
C ILE A 44 -13.89 -9.17 9.63
N PHE A 45 -14.12 -9.15 8.32
CA PHE A 45 -15.45 -9.30 7.73
C PHE A 45 -16.06 -10.68 7.98
N TYR A 46 -15.25 -11.73 8.01
CA TYR A 46 -15.71 -13.08 8.31
C TYR A 46 -16.18 -13.24 9.77
N ASN A 47 -15.81 -12.32 10.66
CA ASN A 47 -16.39 -12.25 12.01
C ASN A 47 -17.76 -11.54 12.06
N ILE A 48 -18.17 -10.89 10.98
CA ILE A 48 -19.43 -10.15 10.89
C ILE A 48 -20.50 -11.06 10.27
N THR A 49 -21.60 -11.24 10.97
CA THR A 49 -22.77 -11.97 10.47
C THR A 49 -23.56 -11.14 9.46
N GLY A 50 -24.19 -11.81 8.50
CA GLY A 50 -25.09 -11.22 7.53
C GLY A 50 -26.36 -10.63 8.16
N LYS A 51 -27.37 -10.35 7.34
CA LYS A 51 -28.62 -9.70 7.78
C LYS A 51 -29.48 -10.52 8.75
N ASP A 52 -29.15 -11.78 9.00
CA ASP A 52 -29.77 -12.57 10.06
C ASP A 52 -29.38 -12.06 11.46
N ASN A 53 -28.27 -11.29 11.57
CA ASN A 53 -27.73 -10.71 12.80
C ASN A 53 -27.47 -11.71 13.94
N ILE A 54 -27.55 -13.01 13.66
CA ILE A 54 -27.31 -14.11 14.60
C ILE A 54 -26.27 -15.02 13.96
N PRO A 55 -25.28 -15.55 14.70
CA PRO A 55 -24.40 -16.58 14.19
C PRO A 55 -25.23 -17.78 13.73
N SER A 56 -25.23 -18.02 12.42
CA SER A 56 -25.80 -19.22 11.81
C SER A 56 -24.66 -20.11 11.34
N ASN A 57 -24.97 -21.26 10.77
CA ASN A 57 -24.02 -22.13 10.09
C ASN A 57 -24.66 -22.49 8.74
N LEU A 58 -24.94 -21.44 7.96
CA LEU A 58 -25.42 -21.62 6.60
C LEU A 58 -24.24 -22.15 5.79
N ARG A 59 -24.57 -23.03 4.84
CA ARG A 59 -23.57 -23.66 3.98
C ARG A 59 -24.11 -23.70 2.58
N GLN A 60 -23.23 -23.48 1.63
CA GLN A 60 -23.50 -23.61 0.22
C GLN A 60 -22.50 -24.59 -0.37
N GLU A 61 -22.95 -25.32 -1.38
CA GLU A 61 -22.09 -26.11 -2.26
C GLU A 61 -22.00 -25.43 -3.63
N SER A 62 -20.88 -25.58 -4.32
CA SER A 62 -20.70 -25.10 -5.70
C SER A 62 -20.32 -26.27 -6.59
N TYR A 63 -21.22 -26.64 -7.52
CA TYR A 63 -21.04 -27.76 -8.46
C TYR A 63 -20.60 -29.07 -7.78
N GLY A 64 -21.17 -29.38 -6.61
CA GLY A 64 -20.84 -30.57 -5.82
C GLY A 64 -19.54 -30.50 -5.02
N ASN A 65 -18.92 -29.31 -4.92
CA ASN A 65 -17.78 -29.05 -4.05
C ASN A 65 -18.22 -28.26 -2.82
N ASP A 66 -17.72 -28.69 -1.66
CA ASP A 66 -17.77 -27.90 -0.43
C ASP A 66 -16.93 -26.63 -0.56
N LEU A 67 -17.40 -25.58 0.12
CA LEU A 67 -16.73 -24.29 0.22
C LEU A 67 -15.92 -24.22 1.52
N PHE A 68 -14.68 -23.78 1.43
CA PHE A 68 -13.73 -23.68 2.53
C PHE A 68 -13.24 -22.25 2.73
N VAL A 69 -12.89 -21.91 3.96
CA VAL A 69 -12.25 -20.64 4.30
C VAL A 69 -10.86 -20.61 3.66
N PRO A 70 -10.55 -19.62 2.80
CA PRO A 70 -9.26 -19.59 2.11
C PRO A 70 -8.07 -19.58 3.08
N GLY A 71 -7.10 -20.48 2.84
CA GLY A 71 -5.87 -20.54 3.63
C GLY A 71 -6.05 -21.05 5.07
N SER A 72 -7.23 -21.59 5.41
CA SER A 72 -7.45 -22.27 6.69
C SER A 72 -6.68 -23.59 6.77
N SER A 73 -5.98 -23.80 7.88
CA SER A 73 -5.29 -25.06 8.20
C SER A 73 -5.52 -25.41 9.67
N PRO A 74 -6.28 -26.47 10.00
CA PRO A 74 -6.92 -27.42 9.08
C PRO A 74 -8.01 -26.77 8.21
N LYS A 75 -8.38 -27.42 7.09
CA LYS A 75 -9.42 -26.93 6.18
C LYS A 75 -10.75 -26.77 6.91
N GLU A 76 -11.20 -25.52 7.04
CA GLU A 76 -12.45 -25.17 7.70
C GLU A 76 -13.54 -24.95 6.65
N LEU A 77 -14.70 -25.60 6.82
CA LEU A 77 -15.88 -25.34 6.00
C LEU A 77 -16.34 -23.91 6.19
N GLN A 78 -16.61 -23.22 5.09
CA GLN A 78 -17.00 -21.83 5.12
C GLN A 78 -18.47 -21.68 5.52
N ASP A 79 -18.72 -20.92 6.58
CA ASP A 79 -20.05 -20.49 7.00
C ASP A 79 -20.50 -19.33 6.10
N THR A 80 -21.49 -19.61 5.25
CA THR A 80 -21.98 -18.67 4.25
C THR A 80 -22.80 -17.54 4.84
N SER A 81 -23.21 -17.64 6.11
CA SER A 81 -23.93 -16.59 6.84
C SER A 81 -23.03 -15.42 7.25
N ARG A 82 -21.71 -15.56 7.13
CA ARG A 82 -20.72 -14.52 7.40
C ARG A 82 -20.30 -13.83 6.12
N TYR A 83 -19.90 -12.57 6.25
CA TYR A 83 -19.43 -11.79 5.11
C TYR A 83 -18.08 -12.31 4.61
N ALA A 84 -18.06 -12.76 3.35
CA ALA A 84 -16.86 -13.17 2.65
C ALA A 84 -16.95 -12.77 1.18
N ARG A 85 -15.81 -12.36 0.60
CA ARG A 85 -15.69 -12.04 -0.84
C ARG A 85 -15.05 -13.18 -1.64
N SER A 86 -14.51 -14.19 -0.96
CA SER A 86 -13.82 -15.31 -1.59
C SER A 86 -14.02 -16.62 -0.84
N THR A 87 -13.79 -17.73 -1.54
CA THR A 87 -13.88 -19.09 -1.02
C THR A 87 -12.84 -19.98 -1.70
N GLU A 88 -12.43 -21.03 -0.99
CA GLU A 88 -11.62 -22.12 -1.53
C GLU A 88 -12.51 -23.34 -1.79
N LEU A 89 -12.46 -23.91 -2.99
CA LEU A 89 -13.19 -25.11 -3.38
C LEU A 89 -12.46 -26.38 -2.89
N GLY A 90 -13.24 -27.42 -2.56
CA GLY A 90 -12.70 -28.74 -2.20
C GLY A 90 -11.91 -29.41 -3.33
N GLY A 91 -12.35 -29.27 -4.57
CA GLY A 91 -11.68 -29.73 -5.79
C GLY A 91 -11.17 -28.57 -6.66
N GLU A 92 -10.33 -28.89 -7.64
CA GLU A 92 -9.96 -27.94 -8.70
C GLU A 92 -11.15 -27.71 -9.63
N ASP A 93 -11.41 -26.45 -9.99
CA ASP A 93 -12.37 -26.15 -11.03
C ASP A 93 -11.85 -26.62 -12.42
N ALA A 94 -12.68 -26.49 -13.46
CA ALA A 94 -12.32 -26.90 -14.82
C ALA A 94 -11.08 -26.17 -15.40
N MET A 95 -10.62 -25.10 -14.73
CA MET A 95 -9.45 -24.29 -15.09
C MET A 95 -8.27 -24.50 -14.11
N GLY A 96 -8.35 -25.44 -13.18
CA GLY A 96 -7.32 -25.71 -12.17
C GLY A 96 -7.31 -24.75 -10.98
N ASN A 97 -8.28 -23.83 -10.86
CA ASN A 97 -8.35 -22.91 -9.73
C ASN A 97 -9.11 -23.52 -8.56
N LYS A 98 -8.56 -23.35 -7.36
CA LYS A 98 -9.25 -23.65 -6.10
C LYS A 98 -9.86 -22.43 -5.45
N PHE A 99 -9.42 -21.23 -5.82
CA PHE A 99 -9.86 -19.99 -5.18
C PHE A 99 -10.80 -19.23 -6.11
N VAL A 100 -11.99 -18.93 -5.63
CA VAL A 100 -13.03 -18.24 -6.41
C VAL A 100 -13.61 -17.06 -5.63
N ALA A 101 -13.97 -16.01 -6.37
CA ALA A 101 -14.70 -14.88 -5.81
C ALA A 101 -16.14 -15.30 -5.53
N ARG A 102 -16.69 -14.84 -4.40
CA ARG A 102 -18.05 -15.12 -3.97
C ARG A 102 -18.95 -13.97 -4.38
N GLY A 103 -19.69 -14.15 -5.47
CA GLY A 103 -20.58 -13.14 -6.00
C GLY A 103 -19.93 -12.31 -7.11
N PHE A 104 -19.58 -11.05 -6.83
CA PHE A 104 -18.88 -10.21 -7.80
C PHE A 104 -17.37 -10.29 -7.62
N ASN A 105 -16.63 -10.11 -8.71
CA ASN A 105 -15.18 -9.98 -8.67
C ASN A 105 -14.75 -8.54 -8.28
N ASP A 106 -15.22 -8.08 -7.12
CA ASP A 106 -14.82 -6.79 -6.52
C ASP A 106 -14.12 -7.03 -5.17
N PRO A 107 -12.88 -6.56 -4.98
CA PRO A 107 -12.20 -6.69 -3.70
C PRO A 107 -12.91 -5.98 -2.53
N ASN A 108 -13.83 -5.03 -2.72
CA ASN A 108 -14.52 -4.39 -1.58
C ASN A 108 -15.95 -4.88 -1.38
N LEU A 109 -16.41 -5.85 -2.15
CA LEU A 109 -17.77 -6.30 -2.04
C LEU A 109 -17.81 -7.66 -1.34
N PHE A 110 -18.34 -7.67 -0.13
CA PHE A 110 -18.48 -8.87 0.69
C PHE A 110 -19.92 -9.37 0.64
N CYS A 111 -20.09 -10.68 0.58
CA CYS A 111 -21.39 -11.34 0.49
C CYS A 111 -21.62 -12.24 1.70
N ALA A 112 -22.85 -12.22 2.23
CA ALA A 112 -23.34 -13.14 3.25
C ALA A 112 -24.73 -13.63 2.87
N GLU A 113 -24.97 -14.93 3.00
CA GLU A 113 -26.28 -15.54 2.86
C GLU A 113 -27.17 -15.15 4.05
N THR A 114 -28.48 -15.06 3.82
CA THR A 114 -29.46 -14.67 4.83
C THR A 114 -30.74 -15.46 4.66
N THR A 115 -31.44 -15.72 5.76
CA THR A 115 -32.77 -16.35 5.77
C THR A 115 -33.89 -15.33 5.92
N GLN A 116 -33.57 -14.03 6.03
CA GLN A 116 -34.54 -12.95 6.19
C GLN A 116 -35.55 -12.90 5.03
N PRO A 117 -36.86 -13.08 5.27
CA PRO A 117 -37.87 -13.09 4.20
C PRO A 117 -38.05 -11.71 3.55
N ARG A 118 -37.56 -10.64 4.20
CA ARG A 118 -37.56 -9.27 3.66
C ARG A 118 -36.52 -9.03 2.56
N VAL A 119 -35.55 -9.95 2.41
CA VAL A 119 -34.54 -9.89 1.35
C VAL A 119 -35.06 -10.68 0.16
N ALA A 120 -35.01 -10.08 -1.03
CA ALA A 120 -35.46 -10.71 -2.26
C ALA A 120 -34.63 -11.97 -2.56
N PRO A 121 -35.27 -13.12 -2.86
CA PRO A 121 -34.54 -14.33 -3.22
C PRO A 121 -34.04 -14.25 -4.66
N ILE A 122 -32.90 -14.91 -4.89
CA ILE A 122 -32.44 -15.37 -6.18
C ILE A 122 -32.93 -16.82 -6.32
N THR A 123 -33.74 -17.06 -7.35
CA THR A 123 -34.30 -18.37 -7.67
C THR A 123 -33.42 -19.10 -8.69
N LEU A 124 -33.13 -20.36 -8.43
CA LEU A 124 -32.44 -21.25 -9.38
C LEU A 124 -33.29 -22.50 -9.59
N ASP A 125 -33.56 -22.84 -10.85
CA ASP A 125 -34.19 -24.10 -11.21
C ASP A 125 -33.14 -25.21 -11.20
N ARG A 126 -33.24 -26.13 -10.23
CA ARG A 126 -32.36 -27.29 -10.11
C ARG A 126 -33.07 -28.51 -10.66
N CYS A 127 -32.68 -28.93 -11.87
CA CYS A 127 -33.19 -30.15 -12.50
C CYS A 127 -32.25 -31.33 -12.26
N THR A 128 -32.78 -32.43 -11.74
CA THR A 128 -32.06 -33.69 -11.59
C THR A 128 -32.71 -34.78 -12.43
N THR A 129 -31.91 -35.55 -13.16
CA THR A 129 -32.41 -36.71 -13.90
C THR A 129 -32.38 -37.94 -13.01
N ARG A 130 -33.55 -38.52 -12.73
CA ARG A 130 -33.67 -39.79 -12.01
C ARG A 130 -34.21 -40.89 -12.95
N ARG A 131 -33.77 -42.13 -12.75
CA ARG A 131 -34.34 -43.29 -13.43
C ARG A 131 -35.52 -43.82 -12.63
N GLN A 132 -36.73 -43.69 -13.19
CA GLN A 132 -37.94 -44.25 -12.60
C GLN A 132 -38.55 -45.27 -13.58
N LYS A 133 -38.68 -46.53 -13.14
CA LYS A 133 -39.23 -47.65 -13.94
C LYS A 133 -38.61 -47.76 -15.36
N GLY A 134 -37.28 -47.60 -15.45
CA GLY A 134 -36.54 -47.70 -16.71
C GLY A 134 -36.62 -46.48 -17.64
N LYS A 135 -37.42 -45.45 -17.30
CA LYS A 135 -37.46 -44.17 -18.02
C LYS A 135 -36.65 -43.11 -17.28
N LYS A 136 -35.96 -42.24 -18.03
CA LYS A 136 -35.34 -41.03 -17.47
C LYS A 136 -36.46 -40.03 -17.23
N VAL A 137 -36.63 -39.63 -15.98
CA VAL A 137 -37.56 -38.57 -15.57
C VAL A 137 -36.72 -37.43 -15.03
N GLU A 138 -36.97 -36.22 -15.54
CA GLU A 138 -36.34 -35.00 -15.06
C GLU A 138 -37.24 -34.37 -14.00
N GLU A 139 -36.71 -34.21 -12.79
CA GLU A 139 -37.39 -33.60 -11.65
C GLU A 139 -36.70 -32.26 -11.37
N CYS A 140 -37.41 -31.15 -11.60
CA CYS A 140 -36.93 -29.80 -11.38
C CYS A 140 -37.56 -29.22 -10.11
N GLU A 141 -36.74 -28.67 -9.23
CA GLU A 141 -37.16 -27.93 -8.05
C GLU A 141 -36.63 -26.48 -8.12
N VAL A 142 -37.42 -25.53 -7.61
CA VAL A 142 -36.99 -24.13 -7.50
C VAL A 142 -36.29 -23.96 -6.16
N VAL A 143 -35.00 -23.64 -6.20
CA VAL A 143 -34.20 -23.33 -5.01
C VAL A 143 -34.13 -21.81 -4.84
N GLU A 144 -34.57 -21.31 -3.68
CA GLU A 144 -34.46 -19.89 -3.33
C GLU A 144 -33.27 -19.64 -2.40
N THR A 145 -32.39 -18.73 -2.79
CA THR A 145 -31.26 -18.27 -1.96
C THR A 145 -31.33 -16.76 -1.78
N ARG A 146 -30.92 -16.22 -0.63
CA ARG A 146 -30.96 -14.76 -0.37
C ARG A 146 -29.60 -14.30 0.09
N PHE A 147 -29.18 -13.13 -0.38
CA PHE A 147 -27.87 -12.60 -0.09
C PHE A 147 -27.94 -11.15 0.39
N SER A 148 -27.01 -10.81 1.26
CA SER A 148 -26.76 -9.47 1.75
C SER A 148 -25.32 -9.09 1.43
N TRP A 149 -25.11 -7.80 1.19
CA TRP A 149 -23.83 -7.27 0.74
C TRP A 149 -23.31 -6.20 1.69
N ALA A 150 -22.00 -6.16 1.87
CA ALA A 150 -21.33 -5.16 2.69
C ALA A 150 -20.11 -4.59 1.96
N ILE A 151 -19.90 -3.29 2.15
CA ILE A 151 -18.77 -2.53 1.61
C ILE A 151 -18.04 -1.87 2.79
N PRO A 152 -16.74 -2.12 2.98
CA PRO A 152 -15.94 -1.42 3.97
C PRO A 152 -15.77 0.04 3.56
N LEU A 153 -16.13 0.97 4.45
CA LEU A 153 -15.98 2.40 4.22
C LEU A 153 -14.84 3.02 5.04
N GLU A 154 -14.68 2.59 6.29
CA GLU A 154 -13.62 3.08 7.17
C GLU A 154 -13.29 2.09 8.28
N ILE A 155 -12.05 2.12 8.76
CA ILE A 155 -11.64 1.54 10.05
C ILE A 155 -11.59 2.69 11.05
N VAL A 156 -12.29 2.52 12.16
CA VAL A 156 -12.27 3.47 13.28
C VAL A 156 -11.63 2.80 14.47
N TYR A 157 -10.47 3.31 14.88
CA TYR A 157 -9.84 2.92 16.13
C TYR A 157 -10.51 3.63 17.30
N LEU A 158 -11.12 2.84 18.18
CA LEU A 158 -11.65 3.34 19.44
C LEU A 158 -10.51 3.51 20.43
N THR A 159 -10.59 4.56 21.25
CA THR A 159 -9.62 4.83 22.31
C THR A 159 -10.33 4.97 23.64
N PRO A 160 -9.66 4.63 24.76
CA PRO A 160 -10.19 4.87 26.10
C PRO A 160 -10.51 6.36 26.38
N LEU A 161 -9.93 7.28 25.61
CA LEU A 161 -10.20 8.72 25.74
C LEU A 161 -11.68 9.08 25.52
N SER A 162 -12.39 8.29 24.70
CA SER A 162 -13.82 8.50 24.45
C SER A 162 -14.71 8.28 25.69
N SER A 163 -14.21 7.55 26.69
CA SER A 163 -14.90 7.32 27.96
C SER A 163 -14.13 7.84 29.17
N TRP A 164 -12.99 8.51 28.96
CA TRP A 164 -12.15 9.01 30.04
C TRP A 164 -12.72 10.31 30.60
N ASN A 165 -13.36 10.21 31.77
CA ASN A 165 -14.03 11.31 32.46
C ASN A 165 -13.39 11.58 33.83
N PRO A 166 -12.19 12.20 33.89
CA PRO A 166 -11.47 12.41 35.14
C PRO A 166 -12.13 13.44 36.07
N TYR A 167 -13.06 14.25 35.55
CA TYR A 167 -13.79 15.26 36.32
C TYR A 167 -15.19 14.82 36.74
N ASP A 168 -15.59 13.58 36.47
CA ASP A 168 -16.95 13.09 36.80
C ASP A 168 -18.06 14.02 36.27
N ILE A 169 -17.92 14.43 35.01
CA ILE A 169 -18.91 15.27 34.33
C ILE A 169 -20.18 14.46 34.08
N LEU A 170 -21.31 14.99 34.52
CA LEU A 170 -22.61 14.35 34.38
C LEU A 170 -23.07 14.34 32.92
N TYR A 171 -23.53 13.18 32.45
CA TYR A 171 -24.15 13.03 31.14
C TYR A 171 -25.67 13.15 31.24
N SER A 172 -26.29 13.91 30.34
CA SER A 172 -27.74 14.07 30.25
C SER A 172 -28.25 13.72 28.85
N ASP A 173 -29.33 12.93 28.80
CA ASP A 173 -30.05 12.66 27.56
C ASP A 173 -30.87 13.88 27.08
N ASP A 174 -31.20 14.81 27.99
CA ASP A 174 -31.88 16.06 27.64
C ASP A 174 -30.87 17.16 27.29
N LYS A 175 -30.79 17.48 25.98
CA LYS A 175 -29.96 18.56 25.44
C LYS A 175 -30.25 19.93 26.08
N LYS A 176 -31.47 20.16 26.57
CA LYS A 176 -31.83 21.42 27.23
C LYS A 176 -31.27 21.49 28.66
N ALA A 177 -31.15 20.36 29.35
CA ALA A 177 -30.59 20.30 30.69
C ALA A 177 -29.11 20.74 30.70
N ALA A 178 -28.31 20.22 29.76
CA ALA A 178 -26.89 20.58 29.64
C ALA A 178 -26.66 22.07 29.31
N THR A 179 -27.62 22.71 28.63
CA THR A 179 -27.54 24.14 28.26
C THR A 179 -28.30 25.06 29.22
N GLY A 180 -28.93 24.52 30.27
CA GLY A 180 -29.81 25.30 31.15
C GLY A 180 -30.94 26.00 30.39
N GLY A 181 -31.48 25.35 29.35
CA GLY A 181 -32.48 25.94 28.44
C GLY A 181 -31.92 27.01 27.50
N GLY A 182 -30.62 26.94 27.16
CA GLY A 182 -29.93 27.91 26.29
C GLY A 182 -29.22 29.05 27.02
N LYS A 183 -29.23 29.07 28.36
CA LYS A 183 -28.53 30.06 29.19
C LYS A 183 -27.01 29.84 29.20
N PHE A 184 -26.57 28.60 29.08
CA PHE A 184 -25.16 28.21 29.09
C PHE A 184 -24.68 27.92 27.66
N ASN A 185 -23.50 28.45 27.33
CA ASN A 185 -22.89 28.31 26.00
C ASN A 185 -21.44 27.81 26.05
N GLY A 186 -20.91 27.54 27.25
CA GLY A 186 -19.56 27.03 27.48
C GLY A 186 -18.43 28.00 27.12
N ALA A 187 -18.72 29.26 26.81
CA ALA A 187 -17.73 30.23 26.35
C ALA A 187 -16.87 30.79 27.50
N THR A 188 -17.46 30.95 28.68
CA THR A 188 -16.79 31.42 29.91
C THR A 188 -17.13 30.49 31.08
N GLU A 189 -16.40 30.63 32.18
CA GLU A 189 -16.59 29.84 33.39
C GLU A 189 -18.01 30.00 33.96
N GLU A 190 -18.54 31.23 33.94
CA GLU A 190 -19.88 31.55 34.44
C GLU A 190 -20.98 30.97 33.55
N LYS A 191 -20.70 30.85 32.24
CA LYS A 191 -21.59 30.28 31.24
C LYS A 191 -21.27 28.82 30.91
N ALA A 192 -20.56 28.12 31.78
CA ALA A 192 -20.23 26.70 31.64
C ALA A 192 -21.48 25.84 31.43
N PHE A 193 -21.40 24.85 30.54
CA PHE A 193 -22.47 23.87 30.38
C PHE A 193 -22.70 23.08 31.68
N ASN A 194 -23.94 22.69 31.95
CA ASN A 194 -24.29 21.92 33.14
C ASN A 194 -24.20 20.43 32.84
N GLY A 195 -22.97 19.91 32.75
CA GLY A 195 -22.69 18.56 32.26
C GLY A 195 -22.56 18.47 30.74
N THR A 196 -22.69 17.25 30.21
CA THR A 196 -22.48 16.91 28.80
C THR A 196 -23.71 16.18 28.21
N ASP A 197 -23.84 16.17 26.89
CA ASP A 197 -24.92 15.49 26.19
C ASP A 197 -24.42 14.81 24.90
N ARG A 198 -25.26 14.01 24.23
CA ARG A 198 -24.91 13.30 22.99
C ARG A 198 -24.36 14.20 21.88
N ALA A 199 -24.87 15.43 21.75
CA ALA A 199 -24.42 16.38 20.74
C ALA A 199 -23.22 17.21 21.21
N ARG A 200 -23.06 17.40 22.52
CA ARG A 200 -22.03 18.21 23.17
C ARG A 200 -21.19 17.37 24.11
N TYR A 201 -20.44 16.43 23.52
CA TYR A 201 -19.69 15.43 24.26
C TYR A 201 -18.28 15.94 24.64
N TYR A 202 -18.18 16.61 25.79
CA TYR A 202 -17.00 17.32 26.26
C TYR A 202 -16.56 16.80 27.63
N ILE A 203 -15.67 15.79 27.66
CA ILE A 203 -15.22 15.18 28.92
C ILE A 203 -13.70 15.12 29.08
N THR A 204 -12.94 15.26 28.00
CA THR A 204 -11.48 15.20 28.03
C THR A 204 -10.91 16.54 28.51
N PRO A 205 -10.06 16.60 29.54
CA PRO A 205 -9.40 17.84 29.95
C PRO A 205 -8.65 18.51 28.80
N VAL A 206 -8.76 19.83 28.68
CA VAL A 206 -8.05 20.55 27.60
C VAL A 206 -6.53 20.43 27.73
N GLN A 207 -6.03 20.31 28.97
CA GLN A 207 -4.60 20.20 29.30
C GLN A 207 -3.99 18.87 28.84
N PHE A 208 -4.81 17.87 28.50
CA PHE A 208 -4.32 16.62 27.93
C PHE A 208 -3.69 16.82 26.54
N TYR A 209 -4.14 17.85 25.82
CA TYR A 209 -3.66 18.18 24.48
C TYR A 209 -2.68 19.37 24.51
N LYS A 210 -1.67 19.30 23.66
CA LYS A 210 -0.65 20.34 23.47
C LYS A 210 -1.11 21.34 22.42
N GLY A 211 -1.03 22.63 22.77
CA GLY A 211 -1.21 23.75 21.84
C GLY A 211 -2.65 24.20 21.59
N ARG A 212 -2.79 25.32 20.84
CA ARG A 212 -4.06 25.78 20.28
C ARG A 212 -4.40 24.93 19.07
N THR A 213 -5.65 24.47 18.99
CA THR A 213 -6.15 23.72 17.83
C THR A 213 -6.49 24.70 16.72
N ASP A 214 -5.60 24.84 15.75
CA ASP A 214 -5.84 25.64 14.55
C ASP A 214 -6.81 24.89 13.61
N SER A 215 -8.02 25.42 13.43
CA SER A 215 -8.73 25.59 12.14
C SER A 215 -10.22 25.90 12.36
N ASP A 216 -10.69 26.93 11.64
CA ASP A 216 -12.05 27.50 11.62
C ASP A 216 -13.11 26.61 10.93
N ASP A 217 -13.03 25.29 11.06
CA ASP A 217 -14.04 24.37 10.50
C ASP A 217 -14.93 23.80 11.59
N SER A 218 -16.25 24.01 11.47
CA SER A 218 -17.25 23.74 12.51
C SER A 218 -17.33 22.26 12.95
N ALA A 219 -16.65 21.35 12.25
CA ALA A 219 -16.51 19.93 12.60
C ALA A 219 -15.26 19.60 13.46
N ASP A 220 -14.26 20.50 13.51
CA ASP A 220 -12.98 20.31 14.21
C ASP A 220 -12.55 21.53 15.04
N THR A 221 -13.43 22.52 15.18
CA THR A 221 -13.28 23.61 16.16
C THR A 221 -13.39 23.05 17.58
N ALA A 222 -12.30 22.48 18.10
CA ALA A 222 -12.05 22.58 19.53
C ALA A 222 -11.71 24.05 19.80
N ARG A 223 -12.74 24.90 19.93
CA ARG A 223 -12.61 26.27 20.43
C ARG A 223 -11.88 26.23 21.77
N ASN A 224 -10.55 26.30 21.81
CA ASN A 224 -9.72 26.44 23.02
C ASN A 224 -10.15 25.61 24.26
N GLY A 225 -10.88 24.50 24.12
CA GLY A 225 -11.70 23.90 25.19
C GLY A 225 -12.92 24.76 25.60
N VAL A 226 -14.05 24.10 25.87
CA VAL A 226 -15.27 24.71 26.42
C VAL A 226 -15.37 24.48 27.92
N TRP A 227 -16.05 25.40 28.60
CA TRP A 227 -16.31 25.26 30.03
C TRP A 227 -17.52 24.37 30.29
N VAL A 228 -17.36 23.37 31.15
CA VAL A 228 -18.36 22.39 31.53
C VAL A 228 -18.29 22.16 33.05
N ARG A 229 -19.43 22.14 33.73
CA ARG A 229 -19.51 21.87 35.16
C ARG A 229 -19.39 20.38 35.43
N ASP A 230 -18.56 20.04 36.39
CA ASP A 230 -18.49 18.69 36.97
C ASP A 230 -19.69 18.41 37.91
N SER A 231 -19.77 17.19 38.43
CA SER A 231 -20.82 16.77 39.38
C SER A 231 -20.86 17.63 40.66
N SER A 232 -19.74 18.27 41.03
CA SER A 232 -19.68 19.20 42.17
C SER A 232 -20.16 20.63 41.83
N GLY A 233 -20.43 20.90 40.55
CA GLY A 233 -20.79 22.22 40.05
C GLY A 233 -19.59 23.11 39.70
N THR A 234 -18.37 22.61 39.84
CA THR A 234 -17.14 23.36 39.50
C THR A 234 -16.94 23.37 37.99
N ALA A 235 -16.68 24.55 37.43
CA ALA A 235 -16.44 24.69 36.01
C ALA A 235 -15.03 24.18 35.64
N ARG A 236 -14.97 23.24 34.70
CA ARG A 236 -13.77 22.63 34.15
C ARG A 236 -13.67 22.92 32.67
N LYS A 237 -12.45 23.04 32.17
CA LYS A 237 -12.20 23.33 30.77
C LYS A 237 -11.90 22.05 30.01
N CYS A 238 -12.81 21.67 29.11
CA CYS A 238 -12.83 20.37 28.45
C CYS A 238 -12.82 20.50 26.92
N SER A 239 -12.22 19.54 26.26
CA SER A 239 -12.23 19.36 24.81
C SER A 239 -13.27 18.31 24.42
N ALA A 240 -13.69 18.30 23.15
CA ALA A 240 -14.62 17.29 22.65
C ALA A 240 -13.98 15.91 22.64
N SER A 241 -14.65 14.92 23.21
CA SER A 241 -14.15 13.54 23.39
C SER A 241 -14.69 12.56 22.35
N GLY A 242 -15.43 13.07 21.36
CA GLY A 242 -15.95 12.27 20.27
C GLY A 242 -14.86 11.74 19.34
N LEU A 243 -15.26 10.85 18.44
CA LEU A 243 -14.39 10.32 17.39
C LEU A 243 -13.97 11.44 16.45
N ARG A 244 -12.66 11.65 16.32
CA ARG A 244 -12.05 12.61 15.38
C ARG A 244 -11.27 11.87 14.33
N ILE A 245 -11.05 12.49 13.17
CA ILE A 245 -10.15 11.90 12.18
C ILE A 245 -8.73 11.91 12.74
N LEU A 246 -8.30 13.04 13.30
CA LEU A 246 -7.04 13.23 13.99
C LEU A 246 -7.30 13.82 15.36
N LEU A 247 -6.70 13.23 16.39
CA LEU A 247 -6.65 13.85 17.71
C LEU A 247 -5.72 15.07 17.66
N PRO A 248 -5.98 16.08 18.51
CA PRO A 248 -4.99 17.12 18.78
C PRO A 248 -3.67 16.50 19.27
N GLU A 249 -2.58 17.24 19.17
CA GLU A 249 -1.26 16.77 19.60
C GLU A 249 -1.28 16.41 21.09
N ILE A 250 -0.77 15.23 21.44
CA ILE A 250 -0.62 14.76 22.83
C ILE A 250 0.86 14.83 23.18
N GLU A 251 1.18 15.38 24.35
CA GLU A 251 2.56 15.49 24.81
C GLU A 251 3.24 14.12 24.88
N GLY A 252 4.46 14.01 24.33
CA GLY A 252 5.22 12.76 24.26
C GLY A 252 4.74 11.72 23.24
N VAL A 253 3.56 11.90 22.62
CA VAL A 253 2.97 10.95 21.65
C VAL A 253 2.84 11.54 20.24
N GLY A 254 2.55 12.84 20.13
CA GLY A 254 2.27 13.50 18.85
C GLY A 254 0.79 13.45 18.45
N ARG A 255 0.50 13.60 17.15
CA ARG A 255 -0.87 13.54 16.60
C ARG A 255 -1.23 12.10 16.26
N VAL A 256 -2.41 11.66 16.69
CA VAL A 256 -2.89 10.29 16.49
C VAL A 256 -4.12 10.31 15.58
N ARG A 257 -4.10 9.53 14.49
CA ARG A 257 -5.27 9.30 13.63
C ARG A 257 -6.14 8.18 14.20
N LEU A 258 -7.45 8.38 14.21
CA LEU A 258 -8.40 7.35 14.63
C LEU A 258 -9.23 6.79 13.48
N ARG A 259 -9.48 7.60 12.43
CA ARG A 259 -10.32 7.18 11.29
C ARG A 259 -9.49 6.98 10.04
N TYR A 260 -9.60 5.80 9.46
CA TYR A 260 -8.89 5.37 8.27
C TYR A 260 -9.91 5.00 7.20
N PRO A 261 -10.28 5.96 6.32
CA PRO A 261 -11.14 5.69 5.18
C PRO A 261 -10.54 4.58 4.30
N ILE A 262 -11.31 3.53 4.06
CA ILE A 262 -10.99 2.48 3.10
C ILE A 262 -11.62 2.91 1.77
N ALA A 263 -10.81 2.97 0.72
CA ALA A 263 -11.34 3.30 -0.60
C ALA A 263 -12.12 2.11 -1.17
N PRO A 264 -13.41 2.24 -1.55
CA PRO A 264 -14.05 1.22 -2.38
C PRO A 264 -13.42 1.24 -3.79
N ILE A 265 -13.00 0.06 -4.27
CA ILE A 265 -12.13 -0.17 -5.45
C ILE A 265 -12.95 -0.47 -6.71
N HIS A 266 -14.27 -0.27 -6.77
CA HIS A 266 -15.10 -0.88 -7.84
C HIS A 266 -14.89 -0.31 -9.29
N GLY A 267 -13.75 0.32 -9.57
CA GLY A 267 -13.17 0.46 -10.90
C GLY A 267 -12.25 1.67 -10.99
N GLU A 268 -12.52 2.62 -10.12
CA GLU A 268 -12.24 4.03 -10.30
C GLU A 268 -12.34 4.62 -8.89
N GLY A 269 -11.35 5.32 -8.37
CA GLY A 269 -11.14 6.70 -8.80
C GLY A 269 -10.25 6.81 -10.03
N SER A 270 -10.80 6.66 -11.22
CA SER A 270 -10.15 6.94 -12.50
C SER A 270 -10.87 8.14 -13.14
N ALA A 271 -10.32 9.03 -13.98
CA ALA A 271 -9.53 8.77 -15.17
C ALA A 271 -8.01 8.73 -14.97
N VAL A 272 -7.51 9.11 -13.80
CA VAL A 272 -6.07 9.23 -13.52
C VAL A 272 -5.45 7.94 -12.96
N TRP A 273 -6.25 6.98 -12.46
CA TRP A 273 -5.83 5.56 -12.31
C TRP A 273 -5.10 5.07 -13.58
N LYS A 274 -5.48 5.69 -14.70
CA LYS A 274 -5.06 5.47 -16.08
C LYS A 274 -3.80 6.25 -16.50
N GLU A 275 -3.33 7.26 -15.76
CA GLU A 275 -1.98 7.81 -15.99
C GLU A 275 -0.94 7.20 -15.03
N LEU A 276 -1.41 6.70 -13.89
CA LEU A 276 -0.60 6.17 -12.80
C LEU A 276 0.20 4.93 -13.16
N ASN A 277 -0.37 3.99 -13.90
CA ASN A 277 0.39 2.83 -14.35
C ASN A 277 1.23 3.12 -15.61
N ALA A 278 0.90 4.18 -16.35
CA ALA A 278 1.60 4.58 -17.57
C ALA A 278 2.98 5.22 -17.32
N LEU A 279 3.18 5.92 -16.19
CA LEU A 279 4.48 6.45 -15.76
C LEU A 279 5.34 5.39 -15.03
N SER A 280 4.70 4.48 -14.30
CA SER A 280 5.34 3.45 -13.48
C SER A 280 6.15 2.45 -14.32
N ASP A 281 5.61 1.95 -15.44
CA ASP A 281 6.31 0.97 -16.29
C ASP A 281 7.38 1.62 -17.19
N TYR A 282 7.20 2.89 -17.55
CA TYR A 282 8.14 3.60 -18.41
C TYR A 282 9.45 3.95 -17.70
N LEU A 283 9.43 4.40 -16.44
CA LEU A 283 10.65 4.74 -15.69
C LEU A 283 11.43 3.50 -15.22
N MET A 284 10.74 2.42 -14.84
CA MET A 284 11.43 1.17 -14.47
C MET A 284 12.10 0.49 -15.67
N SER A 285 11.54 0.64 -16.88
CA SER A 285 12.21 0.24 -18.13
C SER A 285 13.44 1.11 -18.52
N LYS A 286 13.70 2.20 -17.78
CA LYS A 286 14.74 3.21 -18.11
C LYS A 286 15.83 3.39 -17.04
N SER A 287 15.54 3.32 -15.74
CA SER A 287 16.57 3.56 -14.69
C SER A 287 17.23 2.29 -14.17
N GLU A 288 16.55 1.14 -14.11
CA GLU A 288 17.22 -0.13 -13.74
C GLU A 288 18.19 -0.59 -14.84
N PHE A 289 17.91 -0.27 -16.11
CA PHE A 289 18.84 -0.52 -17.23
C PHE A 289 19.89 0.60 -17.43
N GLU A 290 19.71 1.81 -16.89
CA GLU A 290 20.68 2.91 -17.06
C GLU A 290 21.40 3.40 -15.78
N GLU A 291 21.05 3.01 -14.55
CA GLU A 291 21.94 3.22 -13.37
C GLU A 291 22.82 2.01 -13.06
N GLU A 292 22.60 0.88 -13.75
CA GLU A 292 23.71 0.03 -14.22
C GLU A 292 24.56 0.74 -15.29
N LYS A 293 24.47 2.08 -15.43
CA LYS A 293 25.59 2.88 -15.91
C LYS A 293 26.79 2.64 -15.00
N SER A 294 27.68 1.83 -15.57
CA SER A 294 29.09 2.18 -15.65
C SER A 294 29.78 2.33 -14.31
N THR A 295 29.97 1.21 -13.61
CA THR A 295 31.34 0.97 -13.15
C THR A 295 32.21 0.96 -14.40
N LEU A 296 32.97 2.04 -14.56
CA LEU A 296 34.01 2.14 -15.56
C LEU A 296 35.25 1.52 -14.96
N VAL A 297 35.84 0.55 -15.64
CA VAL A 297 37.19 0.10 -15.34
C VAL A 297 38.14 1.05 -16.06
N ASN A 298 38.95 1.76 -15.30
CA ASN A 298 39.98 2.61 -15.85
C ASN A 298 41.15 1.75 -16.34
N PHE A 299 41.63 2.05 -17.53
CA PHE A 299 42.80 1.41 -18.13
C PHE A 299 43.86 2.44 -18.42
N ARG A 300 45.10 2.07 -18.14
CA ARG A 300 46.28 2.85 -18.49
C ARG A 300 47.13 2.10 -19.50
N MET A 301 47.55 2.80 -20.54
CA MET A 301 48.58 2.29 -21.46
C MET A 301 49.95 2.32 -20.77
N SER A 302 50.82 1.36 -21.10
CA SER A 302 52.19 1.40 -20.59
C SER A 302 52.95 2.65 -21.06
N LEU A 303 53.74 3.24 -20.17
CA LEU A 303 54.56 4.42 -20.45
C LEU A 303 55.51 4.21 -21.65
N THR A 304 55.52 5.16 -22.59
CA THR A 304 56.54 5.23 -23.65
C THR A 304 57.58 6.29 -23.30
N THR A 305 58.84 6.07 -23.67
CA THR A 305 59.95 7.01 -23.43
C THR A 305 60.61 7.52 -24.71
N LYS A 306 59.99 7.27 -25.87
CA LYS A 306 60.56 7.61 -27.17
C LYS A 306 60.12 9.00 -27.66
N THR A 307 61.05 9.69 -28.29
CA THR A 307 60.87 11.06 -28.82
C THR A 307 60.91 11.06 -30.35
N PRO A 308 60.06 11.83 -31.05
CA PRO A 308 58.89 12.57 -30.53
C PRO A 308 57.69 11.64 -30.25
N PRO A 309 56.80 11.93 -29.26
CA PRO A 309 56.63 13.20 -28.55
C PRO A 309 57.25 13.28 -27.13
N GLY A 310 57.93 12.24 -26.65
CA GLY A 310 58.59 12.23 -25.34
C GLY A 310 57.93 11.28 -24.34
N ILE A 311 58.28 11.38 -23.06
CA ILE A 311 57.78 10.45 -22.03
C ILE A 311 56.30 10.75 -21.73
N HIS A 312 55.40 9.81 -22.02
CA HIS A 312 53.97 9.94 -21.74
C HIS A 312 53.23 8.59 -21.80
N ASP A 313 51.98 8.60 -21.36
CA ASP A 313 50.98 7.54 -21.44
C ASP A 313 49.59 8.11 -21.63
N HIS A 314 48.63 7.21 -21.85
CA HIS A 314 47.24 7.56 -22.04
C HIS A 314 46.34 6.63 -21.24
N GLU A 315 45.13 7.11 -20.99
CA GLU A 315 44.11 6.39 -20.25
C GLU A 315 42.87 6.22 -21.12
N PHE A 316 42.06 5.22 -20.82
CA PHE A 316 40.72 5.07 -21.38
C PHE A 316 39.86 4.28 -20.40
N THR A 317 38.56 4.32 -20.60
CA THR A 317 37.61 3.63 -19.74
C THR A 317 36.81 2.59 -20.51
N LEU A 318 36.51 1.48 -19.86
CA LEU A 318 35.58 0.46 -20.35
C LEU A 318 34.46 0.29 -19.33
N SER A 319 33.24 0.02 -19.78
CA SER A 319 32.22 -0.48 -18.85
C SER A 319 32.63 -1.86 -18.32
N VAL A 320 32.24 -2.21 -17.08
CA VAL A 320 32.41 -3.56 -16.54
C VAL A 320 31.78 -4.63 -17.46
N PHE A 321 30.70 -4.28 -18.16
CA PHE A 321 30.10 -5.13 -19.18
C PHE A 321 31.06 -5.42 -20.35
N ASP A 322 31.67 -4.39 -20.94
CA ASP A 322 32.66 -4.56 -22.02
C ASP A 322 33.92 -5.27 -21.51
N PHE A 323 34.35 -4.99 -20.27
CA PHE A 323 35.45 -5.68 -19.60
C PHE A 323 35.23 -7.20 -19.53
N LYS A 324 34.07 -7.65 -19.03
CA LYS A 324 33.72 -9.08 -18.92
C LYS A 324 33.63 -9.74 -20.29
N LYS A 325 33.00 -9.09 -21.28
CA LYS A 325 32.91 -9.64 -22.64
C LYS A 325 34.26 -9.80 -23.32
N ILE A 326 35.20 -8.88 -23.11
CA ILE A 326 36.54 -9.01 -23.67
C ILE A 326 37.32 -10.12 -22.96
N ARG A 327 37.24 -10.20 -21.62
CA ARG A 327 37.96 -11.18 -20.78
C ARG A 327 37.46 -12.61 -20.97
N ASP A 328 36.15 -12.80 -20.86
CA ASP A 328 35.53 -14.13 -20.69
C ASP A 328 35.05 -14.70 -22.04
N GLU A 329 34.58 -13.85 -22.95
CA GLU A 329 34.06 -14.26 -24.27
C GLU A 329 35.07 -14.01 -25.41
N GLY A 330 36.20 -13.36 -25.14
CA GLY A 330 37.24 -13.09 -26.14
C GLY A 330 36.85 -12.06 -27.20
N GLN A 331 35.84 -11.22 -26.92
CA GLN A 331 35.43 -10.15 -27.83
C GLN A 331 36.50 -9.06 -27.96
N THR A 332 36.39 -8.25 -29.01
CA THR A 332 37.28 -7.10 -29.22
C THR A 332 36.49 -5.80 -29.29
N ARG A 333 37.01 -4.72 -28.70
CA ARG A 333 36.32 -3.43 -28.62
C ARG A 333 37.23 -2.30 -29.07
N LYS A 334 36.69 -1.36 -29.85
CA LYS A 334 37.42 -0.14 -30.22
C LYS A 334 37.20 0.94 -29.16
N VAL A 335 38.27 1.54 -28.68
CA VAL A 335 38.27 2.63 -27.68
C VAL A 335 39.19 3.75 -28.13
N THR A 336 38.91 4.96 -27.68
CA THR A 336 39.78 6.12 -27.92
C THR A 336 40.34 6.58 -26.59
N THR A 337 41.66 6.81 -26.55
CA THR A 337 42.35 7.23 -25.32
C THR A 337 42.21 8.72 -25.05
N THR A 338 42.51 9.12 -23.82
CA THR A 338 42.61 10.51 -23.41
C THR A 338 43.71 11.25 -24.16
N LEU A 339 43.54 12.58 -24.30
CA LEU A 339 44.51 13.46 -24.93
C LEU A 339 45.70 13.64 -24.01
N ALA A 340 46.87 13.14 -24.41
CA ALA A 340 48.13 13.38 -23.70
C ALA A 340 49.20 13.80 -24.72
N GLN A 341 50.05 14.77 -24.34
CA GLN A 341 51.05 15.36 -25.23
C GLN A 341 50.49 15.73 -26.62
N GLY A 342 49.28 16.33 -26.63
CA GLY A 342 48.65 16.87 -27.84
C GLY A 342 48.07 15.85 -28.81
N HIS A 343 47.98 14.56 -28.49
CA HIS A 343 47.36 13.54 -29.36
C HIS A 343 46.62 12.43 -28.59
N THR A 344 45.84 11.62 -29.32
CA THR A 344 45.06 10.48 -28.82
C THR A 344 45.31 9.23 -29.66
N HIS A 345 44.92 8.07 -29.13
CA HIS A 345 44.99 6.79 -29.84
C HIS A 345 43.62 6.13 -29.98
N ASP A 346 43.40 5.50 -31.13
CA ASP A 346 42.26 4.61 -31.38
C ASP A 346 42.72 3.15 -31.23
N LEU A 347 42.42 2.52 -30.10
CA LEU A 347 42.84 1.15 -29.80
C LEU A 347 41.74 0.15 -30.13
N VAL A 348 42.12 -1.06 -30.57
CA VAL A 348 41.24 -2.23 -30.58
C VAL A 348 41.71 -3.20 -29.51
N VAL A 349 40.99 -3.28 -28.40
CA VAL A 349 41.34 -4.03 -27.18
C VAL A 349 40.89 -5.48 -27.30
N HIS A 350 41.70 -6.41 -26.79
CA HIS A 350 41.38 -7.83 -26.67
C HIS A 350 42.08 -8.45 -25.45
N TYR A 351 41.59 -9.60 -24.97
CA TYR A 351 42.21 -10.36 -23.89
C TYR A 351 42.94 -11.59 -24.43
N LYS A 352 44.22 -11.75 -24.06
CA LYS A 352 45.04 -12.89 -24.49
C LYS A 352 46.08 -13.24 -23.43
N ASN A 353 46.32 -14.54 -23.22
CA ASN A 353 47.34 -15.05 -22.28
C ASN A 353 47.22 -14.48 -20.86
N GLY A 354 46.00 -14.24 -20.38
CA GLY A 354 45.73 -13.73 -19.04
C GLY A 354 45.93 -12.21 -18.87
N ARG A 355 46.05 -11.45 -19.98
CA ARG A 355 46.30 -10.00 -19.96
C ARG A 355 45.51 -9.27 -21.04
N PHE A 356 45.20 -8.00 -20.80
CA PHE A 356 44.60 -7.13 -21.81
C PHE A 356 45.69 -6.55 -22.72
N GLU A 357 45.47 -6.64 -24.03
CA GLU A 357 46.39 -6.12 -25.05
C GLU A 357 45.62 -5.37 -26.15
N TYR A 358 46.25 -4.41 -26.82
CA TYR A 358 45.69 -3.87 -28.07
C TYR A 358 46.14 -4.68 -29.29
N LYS A 359 45.17 -4.99 -30.18
CA LYS A 359 45.40 -5.65 -31.48
C LYS A 359 45.89 -4.66 -32.53
N SER A 360 45.36 -3.44 -32.52
CA SER A 360 45.78 -2.33 -33.37
C SER A 360 45.65 -1.00 -32.64
N CYS A 361 46.51 -0.05 -32.98
CA CYS A 361 46.49 1.32 -32.51
C CYS A 361 46.46 2.26 -33.72
N SER A 362 45.44 3.11 -33.81
CA SER A 362 45.16 4.04 -34.90
C SER A 362 45.30 3.40 -36.29
N GLY A 363 44.75 2.18 -36.44
CA GLY A 363 44.76 1.40 -37.67
C GLY A 363 46.05 0.59 -37.94
N SER A 364 47.10 0.73 -37.12
CA SER A 364 48.37 0.01 -37.26
C SER A 364 48.55 -1.10 -36.22
N ARG A 365 49.26 -2.18 -36.57
CA ARG A 365 49.52 -3.32 -35.64
C ARG A 365 50.47 -2.97 -34.48
N THR A 366 51.21 -1.89 -34.61
CA THR A 366 52.11 -1.35 -33.59
C THR A 366 51.80 0.12 -33.42
N CYS A 367 51.72 0.59 -32.18
CA CYS A 367 51.51 2.00 -31.91
C CYS A 367 52.63 2.84 -32.53
N LYS A 368 52.27 3.98 -33.15
CA LYS A 368 53.21 4.89 -33.80
C LYS A 368 54.22 5.46 -32.79
N ASP A 369 53.74 5.76 -31.59
CA ASP A 369 54.52 6.27 -30.45
C ASP A 369 55.16 5.14 -29.62
N LYS A 370 55.09 3.90 -30.15
CA LYS A 370 55.76 2.69 -29.66
C LYS A 370 55.40 2.31 -28.22
N HIS A 371 54.18 2.62 -27.77
CA HIS A 371 53.62 2.04 -26.55
C HIS A 371 53.68 0.51 -26.60
N PRO A 372 54.13 -0.14 -25.51
CA PRO A 372 53.93 -1.58 -25.30
C PRO A 372 52.47 -1.98 -25.50
N ARG A 373 52.22 -3.22 -25.92
CA ARG A 373 50.87 -3.69 -26.22
C ARG A 373 49.96 -3.90 -25.02
N GLU A 374 50.57 -4.04 -23.85
CA GLU A 374 49.90 -4.33 -22.58
C GLU A 374 49.08 -3.13 -22.11
N LEU A 375 47.87 -3.43 -21.65
CA LEU A 375 46.91 -2.48 -21.11
C LEU A 375 46.62 -2.88 -19.66
N ILE A 376 46.81 -1.94 -18.74
CA ILE A 376 46.78 -2.22 -17.30
C ILE A 376 45.45 -1.69 -16.75
N PRO A 377 44.52 -2.56 -16.29
CA PRO A 377 43.35 -2.11 -15.56
C PRO A 377 43.75 -1.62 -14.16
N ASP A 378 43.02 -0.65 -13.63
CA ASP A 378 43.21 -0.20 -12.25
C ASP A 378 42.87 -1.34 -11.27
N PRO A 379 43.79 -1.73 -10.36
CA PRO A 379 43.58 -2.82 -9.41
C PRO A 379 42.37 -2.62 -8.49
N ASP A 380 42.04 -1.37 -8.13
CA ASP A 380 40.92 -1.07 -7.23
C ASP A 380 39.57 -1.27 -7.95
N ASP A 381 39.52 -0.98 -9.25
CA ASP A 381 38.32 -1.18 -10.08
C ASP A 381 38.03 -2.67 -10.34
N VAL A 382 39.05 -3.53 -10.30
CA VAL A 382 38.91 -4.97 -10.62
C VAL A 382 38.89 -5.88 -9.39
N ALA A 383 39.20 -5.38 -8.19
CA ALA A 383 39.30 -6.19 -6.96
C ALA A 383 37.99 -6.93 -6.57
N GLY A 384 36.83 -6.46 -7.04
CA GLY A 384 35.52 -7.07 -6.82
C GLY A 384 34.89 -7.73 -8.04
N ILE A 385 35.56 -7.74 -9.20
CA ILE A 385 35.02 -8.27 -10.46
C ILE A 385 35.46 -9.72 -10.63
N SER A 386 34.75 -10.66 -9.98
CA SER A 386 34.88 -12.09 -10.29
C SER A 386 34.33 -12.39 -11.69
#